data_AF-A0AAU5QJL1-F1
#
_entry.id   AF-A0AAU5QJL1-F1
#
_cell.length_a   1.000
_cell.length_b   1.000
_cell.length_c   1.000
_cell.angle_alpha   90.00
_cell.angle_beta   90.00
_cell.angle_gamma   90.00
#
_symmetry.space_group_name_H-M   'P 1'
#
loop_
_entity.id
_entity.type
_entity.pdbx_description
1 polymer ?
#
loop_
_entity_poly.entity_id
_entity_poly.type
_entity_poly.pdbx_seq_one_letter_code
_entity_poly.pdbx_strand_id
1 'polypeptide(L)'
;MSDKSVQTLNIEVDDLSLSLVGWQIDEVEARLVTKSYGKKDHFQEIAVSGTVRFLPEDWTDRFGGGDYAPPLLIALSRREDSSAAPRYERVVLETVKKVSKRPQRISLKSASWECKKPLEAEDIALRLTAFDVEEIDSGLSLPPTNFTALPIEVLDETTHESVRLRLNTSSAHILRDSYDKVLRVHLEGSAEFGTAQQLLADHLAAEDWRDQDATLDDECPFEVALPGLVVEVLDEAGFLLQKREVSLYGHIAVQDGGKLPGRQPRWIADVGDDLDEYAGQPVRVVVRLVDAEDL
;
A
#
# COMPACT_ATOMS: atom_id res chain seq x y z
N MET A 1 35.97 -4.28 -19.09
CA MET A 1 35.81 -5.14 -17.90
C MET A 1 34.83 -4.44 -16.98
N SER A 2 33.79 -5.12 -16.53
CA SER A 2 32.90 -4.61 -15.49
C SER A 2 33.51 -4.89 -14.12
N ASP A 3 33.46 -3.90 -13.22
CA ASP A 3 33.79 -4.09 -11.81
C ASP A 3 32.50 -4.26 -11.02
N LYS A 4 32.46 -5.20 -10.06
CA LYS A 4 31.26 -5.50 -9.28
C LYS A 4 31.58 -5.38 -7.80
N SER A 5 30.90 -4.47 -7.11
CA SER A 5 30.94 -4.32 -5.66
C SER A 5 29.61 -4.71 -5.04
N VAL A 6 29.67 -5.12 -3.77
CA VAL A 6 28.50 -5.51 -2.98
C VAL A 6 28.66 -4.91 -1.59
N GLN A 7 27.64 -4.21 -1.12
CA GLN A 7 27.58 -3.63 0.22
C GLN A 7 26.40 -4.21 0.97
N THR A 8 26.55 -4.45 2.27
CA THR A 8 25.43 -4.81 3.15
C THR A 8 24.55 -3.58 3.33
N LEU A 9 23.24 -3.78 3.26
CA LEU A 9 22.24 -2.72 3.43
C LEU A 9 21.38 -3.05 4.65
N ASN A 10 21.15 -2.04 5.50
CA ASN A 10 20.33 -2.21 6.70
C ASN A 10 18.84 -2.24 6.33
N ILE A 11 18.11 -3.24 6.80
CA ILE A 11 16.66 -3.32 6.65
C ILE A 11 16.03 -3.00 8.01
N GLU A 12 15.14 -2.02 8.03
CA GLU A 12 14.26 -1.77 9.16
C GLU A 12 13.11 -2.78 9.15
N VAL A 13 12.91 -3.51 10.24
CA VAL A 13 11.78 -4.42 10.39
C VAL A 13 10.73 -3.73 11.25
N ASP A 14 9.55 -3.54 10.68
CA ASP A 14 8.41 -2.93 11.37
C ASP A 14 7.66 -4.00 12.17
N ASP A 15 8.26 -4.42 13.29
CA ASP A 15 7.78 -5.53 14.12
C ASP A 15 6.33 -5.34 14.58
N LEU A 16 5.94 -4.10 14.88
CA LEU A 16 4.58 -3.78 15.30
C LEU A 16 3.60 -4.08 14.16
N SER A 17 3.84 -3.55 12.97
CA SER A 17 2.95 -3.74 11.83
C SER A 17 2.85 -5.20 11.42
N LEU A 18 3.97 -5.91 11.44
CA LEU A 18 4.05 -7.33 11.07
C LEU A 18 3.32 -8.22 12.08
N SER A 19 3.53 -8.00 13.37
CA SER A 19 2.86 -8.80 14.41
C SER A 19 1.34 -8.65 14.40
N LEU A 20 0.82 -7.45 14.11
CA LEU A 20 -0.63 -7.20 14.00
C LEU A 20 -1.32 -8.03 12.90
N VAL A 21 -0.57 -8.45 11.89
CA VAL A 21 -1.05 -9.26 10.77
C VAL A 21 -0.49 -10.70 10.80
N GLY A 22 0.11 -11.11 11.91
CA GLY A 22 0.61 -12.47 12.11
C GLY A 22 1.93 -12.81 11.39
N TRP A 23 2.71 -11.82 10.97
CA TRP A 23 4.05 -12.05 10.41
C TRP A 23 5.15 -11.93 11.47
N GLN A 24 6.06 -12.90 11.44
CA GLN A 24 7.32 -12.90 12.20
C GLN A 24 8.51 -13.02 11.23
N ILE A 25 9.55 -12.23 11.47
CA ILE A 25 10.79 -12.29 10.70
C ILE A 25 11.83 -13.09 11.48
N ASP A 26 12.25 -14.24 10.95
CA ASP A 26 13.27 -15.09 11.57
C ASP A 26 14.68 -14.54 11.25
N GLU A 27 14.92 -14.23 9.97
CA GLU A 27 16.18 -13.64 9.48
C GLU A 27 15.89 -12.81 8.22
N VAL A 28 16.59 -11.68 8.04
CA VAL A 28 16.53 -10.91 6.80
C VAL A 28 17.84 -10.17 6.55
N GLU A 29 18.33 -10.22 5.31
CA GLU A 29 19.53 -9.52 4.85
C GLU A 29 19.23 -8.80 3.53
N ALA A 30 19.79 -7.60 3.36
CA ALA A 30 19.80 -6.88 2.09
C ALA A 30 21.23 -6.57 1.65
N ARG A 31 21.40 -6.49 0.33
CA ARG A 31 22.65 -6.09 -0.31
C ARG A 31 22.38 -5.10 -1.42
N LEU A 32 23.18 -4.03 -1.44
CA LEU A 32 23.30 -3.16 -2.61
C LEU A 32 24.40 -3.71 -3.52
N VAL A 33 24.03 -4.04 -4.74
CA VAL A 33 24.95 -4.57 -5.75
C VAL A 33 25.20 -3.47 -6.78
N THR A 34 26.47 -3.12 -7.00
CA THR A 34 26.88 -2.12 -8.00
C THR A 34 27.72 -2.79 -9.07
N LYS A 35 27.33 -2.61 -10.34
CA LYS A 35 28.10 -3.01 -11.52
C LYS A 35 28.58 -1.75 -12.24
N SER A 36 29.88 -1.57 -12.37
CA SER A 36 30.49 -0.39 -12.96
C SER A 36 31.10 -0.70 -14.33
N TYR A 37 30.77 0.10 -15.33
CA TYR A 37 31.28 0.02 -16.69
C TYR A 37 32.10 1.28 -17.01
N GLY A 38 33.36 1.28 -16.59
CA GLY A 38 34.21 2.47 -16.67
C GLY A 38 33.93 3.46 -15.53
N LYS A 39 34.07 4.76 -15.79
CA LYS A 39 34.08 5.81 -14.74
C LYS A 39 32.76 6.55 -14.53
N LYS A 40 31.76 6.35 -15.40
CA LYS A 40 30.55 7.19 -15.44
C LYS A 40 29.24 6.40 -15.58
N ASP A 41 29.35 5.09 -15.75
CA ASP A 41 28.23 4.22 -16.07
C ASP A 41 28.18 3.13 -15.01
N HIS A 42 27.16 3.21 -14.14
CA HIS A 42 27.00 2.33 -12.99
C HIS A 42 25.55 1.87 -12.92
N PHE A 43 25.37 0.57 -12.75
CA PHE A 43 24.07 -0.05 -12.54
C PHE A 43 23.98 -0.59 -11.14
N GLN A 44 22.93 -0.21 -10.42
CA GLN A 44 22.69 -0.65 -9.05
C GLN A 44 21.37 -1.40 -8.94
N GLU A 45 21.37 -2.44 -8.12
CA GLU A 45 20.19 -3.23 -7.76
C GLU A 45 20.27 -3.59 -6.27
N ILE A 46 19.13 -3.76 -5.63
CA ILE A 46 19.00 -4.31 -4.28
C ILE A 46 18.62 -5.77 -4.40
N ALA A 47 19.28 -6.60 -3.59
CA ALA A 47 18.91 -8.00 -3.39
C ALA A 47 18.56 -8.21 -1.92
N VAL A 48 17.40 -8.80 -1.66
CA VAL A 48 16.92 -9.13 -0.31
C VAL A 48 16.72 -10.63 -0.21
N SER A 49 17.14 -11.22 0.90
CA SER A 49 16.94 -12.63 1.20
C SER A 49 16.60 -12.78 2.68
N GLY A 50 15.77 -13.75 3.02
CA GLY A 50 15.38 -13.97 4.41
C GLY A 50 14.48 -15.18 4.60
N THR A 51 14.11 -15.40 5.85
CA THR A 51 13.14 -16.39 6.26
C THR A 51 12.07 -15.71 7.10
N VAL A 52 10.80 -15.91 6.72
CA VAL A 52 9.64 -15.32 7.39
C VAL A 52 8.65 -16.41 7.79
N ARG A 53 7.89 -16.18 8.85
CA ARG A 53 6.92 -17.12 9.38
C ARG A 53 5.58 -16.44 9.57
N PHE A 54 4.53 -17.12 9.14
CA PHE A 54 3.17 -16.69 9.42
C PHE A 54 2.63 -17.46 10.63
N LEU A 55 2.05 -16.73 11.58
CA LEU A 55 1.43 -17.21 12.80
C LEU A 55 -0.07 -16.87 12.76
N PRO A 56 -0.92 -17.78 12.25
CA PRO A 56 -2.36 -17.52 12.12
C PRO A 56 -3.05 -17.17 13.43
N GLU A 57 -2.55 -17.68 14.55
CA GLU A 57 -3.02 -17.41 15.90
C GLU A 57 -2.84 -15.94 16.31
N ASP A 58 -1.84 -15.26 15.76
CA ASP A 58 -1.55 -13.85 16.03
C ASP A 58 -2.34 -12.91 15.10
N TRP A 59 -2.89 -13.43 13.99
CA TRP A 59 -3.76 -12.69 13.09
C TRP A 59 -5.24 -12.76 13.56
N THR A 60 -5.50 -12.15 14.71
CA THR A 60 -6.79 -12.24 15.42
C THR A 60 -7.90 -11.40 14.81
N ASP A 61 -7.56 -10.24 14.23
CA ASP A 61 -8.49 -9.34 13.57
C ASP A 61 -8.25 -9.37 12.06
N ARG A 62 -9.28 -9.73 11.29
CA ARG A 62 -9.22 -9.84 9.83
C ARG A 62 -10.12 -8.81 9.20
N PHE A 63 -9.57 -8.11 8.21
CA PHE A 63 -10.26 -7.03 7.52
C PHE A 63 -10.41 -7.29 6.02
N GLY A 64 -10.38 -8.55 5.56
CA GLY A 64 -10.54 -8.90 4.16
C GLY A 64 -11.02 -10.35 3.98
N GLY A 65 -11.83 -10.58 2.94
CA GLY A 65 -12.57 -11.84 2.71
C GLY A 65 -11.80 -12.96 2.00
N GLY A 66 -10.48 -12.90 1.94
CA GLY A 66 -9.64 -13.83 1.17
C GLY A 66 -9.07 -15.00 2.00
N ASP A 67 -8.62 -16.05 1.31
CA ASP A 67 -7.80 -17.12 1.91
C ASP A 67 -6.30 -16.78 1.91
N TYR A 68 -5.94 -15.57 1.50
CA TYR A 68 -4.59 -15.02 1.49
C TYR A 68 -4.20 -14.45 2.85
N ALA A 69 -2.93 -14.68 3.24
CA ALA A 69 -2.35 -13.92 4.34
C ALA A 69 -2.12 -12.47 3.88
N PRO A 70 -2.17 -11.48 4.78
CA PRO A 70 -1.84 -10.09 4.44
C PRO A 70 -0.46 -10.04 3.77
N PRO A 71 -0.31 -9.35 2.63
CA PRO A 71 0.96 -9.35 1.91
C PRO A 71 2.10 -8.79 2.77
N LEU A 72 3.23 -9.49 2.77
CA LEU A 72 4.47 -8.93 3.31
C LEU A 72 5.03 -7.95 2.31
N LEU A 73 5.23 -6.69 2.69
CA LEU A 73 5.71 -5.64 1.81
C LEU A 73 7.13 -5.23 2.16
N ILE A 74 7.91 -4.90 1.13
CA ILE A 74 9.15 -4.15 1.30
C ILE A 74 9.00 -2.76 0.69
N ALA A 75 9.39 -1.74 1.45
CA ALA A 75 9.42 -0.35 1.03
C ALA A 75 10.87 0.07 0.79
N LEU A 76 11.12 0.72 -0.35
CA LEU A 76 12.42 1.28 -0.75
C LEU A 76 12.33 2.79 -0.89
N SER A 77 13.19 3.49 -0.16
CA SER A 77 13.29 4.96 -0.17
C SER A 77 14.74 5.42 -0.28
N ARG A 78 14.92 6.68 -0.69
CA ARG A 78 16.19 7.41 -0.53
C ARG A 78 16.20 8.13 0.82
N ARG A 79 17.35 8.17 1.49
CA ARG A 79 17.50 8.87 2.78
C ARG A 79 17.69 10.38 2.63
N GLU A 80 18.50 10.79 1.66
CA GLU A 80 18.86 12.20 1.47
C GLU A 80 17.70 13.08 0.97
N ASP A 81 16.64 12.47 0.42
CA ASP A 81 15.51 13.19 -0.18
C ASP A 81 14.20 12.50 0.21
N SER A 82 13.74 12.75 1.45
CA SER A 82 12.55 12.11 2.05
C SER A 82 11.22 12.55 1.46
N SER A 83 11.25 13.28 0.35
CA SER A 83 10.11 13.95 -0.26
C SER A 83 9.38 13.03 -1.25
N ALA A 84 10.11 12.15 -1.95
CA ALA A 84 9.51 11.14 -2.82
C ALA A 84 8.92 9.98 -1.98
N ALA A 85 7.71 9.54 -2.35
CA ALA A 85 7.07 8.40 -1.70
C ALA A 85 7.90 7.11 -1.86
N PRO A 86 7.94 6.23 -0.84
CA PRO A 86 8.59 4.93 -0.93
C PRO A 86 8.07 4.10 -2.11
N ARG A 87 8.89 3.21 -2.65
CA ARG A 87 8.50 2.17 -3.63
C ARG A 87 8.21 0.87 -2.92
N TYR A 88 7.02 0.31 -3.12
CA TYR A 88 6.58 -0.92 -2.46
C TYR A 88 6.64 -2.12 -3.40
N GLU A 89 6.85 -3.30 -2.83
CA GLU A 89 6.78 -4.58 -3.54
C GLU A 89 6.26 -5.67 -2.60
N ARG A 90 5.42 -6.56 -3.14
CA ARG A 90 4.92 -7.74 -2.42
C ARG A 90 6.03 -8.79 -2.37
N VAL A 91 6.57 -9.02 -1.19
CA VAL A 91 7.60 -10.03 -0.93
C VAL A 91 6.98 -11.42 -0.81
N VAL A 92 5.81 -11.51 -0.18
CA VAL A 92 5.03 -12.74 -0.03
C VAL A 92 3.57 -12.43 -0.31
N LEU A 93 3.00 -13.12 -1.30
CA LEU A 93 1.56 -13.13 -1.60
C LEU A 93 1.13 -14.59 -1.76
N GLU A 94 0.68 -15.19 -0.65
CA GLU A 94 0.35 -16.61 -0.60
C GLU A 94 -0.83 -16.89 0.35
N THR A 95 -1.48 -18.03 0.15
CA THR A 95 -2.63 -18.43 0.99
C THR A 95 -2.20 -18.75 2.41
N VAL A 96 -3.05 -18.44 3.40
CA VAL A 96 -2.88 -18.80 4.81
C VAL A 96 -2.52 -20.28 4.93
N LYS A 97 -3.24 -21.14 4.20
CA LYS A 97 -2.99 -22.59 4.18
C LYS A 97 -1.56 -22.97 3.78
N LYS A 98 -0.91 -22.20 2.90
CA LYS A 98 0.47 -22.46 2.48
C LYS A 98 1.48 -21.88 3.47
N VAL A 99 1.31 -20.61 3.87
CA VAL A 99 2.28 -19.91 4.71
C VAL A 99 2.31 -20.45 6.15
N SER A 100 1.21 -21.00 6.64
CA SER A 100 1.12 -21.60 7.99
C SER A 100 1.82 -22.95 8.13
N LYS A 101 2.19 -23.61 7.02
CA LYS A 101 2.77 -24.97 7.08
C LYS A 101 4.22 -24.98 7.53
N ARG A 102 4.96 -23.92 7.23
CA ARG A 102 6.41 -23.82 7.47
C ARG A 102 6.88 -22.38 7.20
N PRO A 103 8.03 -21.98 7.76
CA PRO A 103 8.68 -20.74 7.37
C PRO A 103 8.91 -20.67 5.86
N GLN A 104 8.72 -19.48 5.29
CA GLN A 104 8.90 -19.16 3.88
C GLN A 104 10.28 -18.52 3.67
N ARG A 105 11.03 -19.02 2.70
CA ARG A 105 12.25 -18.37 2.24
C ARG A 105 11.90 -17.35 1.17
N ILE A 106 12.33 -16.12 1.38
CA ILE A 106 12.12 -15.02 0.45
C ILE A 106 13.44 -14.69 -0.24
N SER A 107 13.35 -14.36 -1.52
CA SER A 107 14.47 -13.85 -2.30
C SER A 107 13.91 -12.90 -3.34
N LEU A 108 14.23 -11.62 -3.20
CA LEU A 108 13.73 -10.56 -4.06
C LEU A 108 14.90 -9.76 -4.63
N LYS A 109 14.74 -9.28 -5.85
CA LYS A 109 15.63 -8.29 -6.45
C LYS A 109 14.82 -7.12 -6.97
N SER A 110 15.35 -5.92 -6.77
CA SER A 110 14.79 -4.73 -7.40
C SER A 110 15.05 -4.73 -8.91
N ALA A 111 14.34 -3.85 -9.61
CA ALA A 111 14.80 -3.39 -10.91
C ALA A 111 16.21 -2.80 -10.79
N SER A 112 17.02 -2.95 -11.84
CA SER A 112 18.33 -2.30 -11.92
C SER A 112 18.11 -0.85 -12.35
N TRP A 113 18.81 0.10 -11.72
CA TRP A 113 18.81 1.50 -12.13
C TRP A 113 20.21 1.98 -12.50
N GLU A 114 20.28 2.89 -13.47
CA GLU A 114 21.52 3.56 -13.88
C GLU A 114 21.80 4.76 -12.97
N CYS A 115 23.08 4.99 -12.63
CA CYS A 115 23.52 6.14 -11.88
C CYS A 115 24.89 6.64 -12.36
N LYS A 116 25.05 7.96 -12.44
CA LYS A 116 26.35 8.58 -12.78
C LYS A 116 27.36 8.48 -11.64
N LYS A 117 26.85 8.53 -10.41
CA LYS A 117 27.58 8.32 -9.17
C LYS A 117 26.82 7.23 -8.41
N PRO A 118 27.46 6.09 -8.07
CA PRO A 118 26.85 5.08 -7.24
C PRO A 118 26.38 5.67 -5.90
N LEU A 119 25.21 5.22 -5.46
CA LEU A 119 24.76 5.43 -4.09
C LEU A 119 25.49 4.46 -3.17
N GLU A 120 25.73 4.90 -1.94
CA GLU A 120 26.23 4.04 -0.88
C GLU A 120 25.07 3.43 -0.10
N ALA A 121 25.33 2.39 0.70
CA ALA A 121 24.28 1.72 1.47
C ALA A 121 23.54 2.66 2.45
N GLU A 122 24.21 3.70 2.93
CA GLU A 122 23.63 4.71 3.84
C GLU A 122 22.66 5.67 3.15
N ASP A 123 22.72 5.80 1.82
CA ASP A 123 21.82 6.67 1.05
C ASP A 123 20.43 6.04 0.85
N ILE A 124 20.29 4.77 1.22
CA ILE A 124 19.10 3.96 0.96
C ILE A 124 18.45 3.55 2.29
N ALA A 125 17.12 3.59 2.30
CA ALA A 125 16.31 3.01 3.36
C ALA A 125 15.47 1.87 2.79
N LEU A 126 15.57 0.71 3.44
CA LEU A 126 14.67 -0.42 3.21
C LEU A 126 13.89 -0.68 4.49
N ARG A 127 12.57 -0.85 4.35
CA ARG A 127 11.68 -1.22 5.45
C ARG A 127 10.85 -2.44 5.06
N LEU A 128 10.81 -3.45 5.91
CA LEU A 128 9.91 -4.59 5.77
C LEU A 128 8.70 -4.35 6.68
N THR A 129 7.49 -4.36 6.12
CA THR A 129 6.25 -4.00 6.81
C THR A 129 5.06 -4.75 6.21
N ALA A 130 3.87 -4.53 6.75
CA ALA A 130 2.62 -5.05 6.22
C ALA A 130 1.45 -4.13 6.60
N PHE A 131 0.37 -4.24 5.83
CA PHE A 131 -0.89 -3.54 6.05
C PHE A 131 -2.02 -4.57 6.10
N ASP A 132 -3.13 -4.21 6.73
CA ASP A 132 -4.34 -5.05 6.72
C ASP A 132 -4.93 -5.13 5.32
N VAL A 133 -4.83 -4.01 4.61
CA VAL A 133 -5.44 -3.78 3.32
C VAL A 133 -4.45 -3.02 2.44
N GLU A 134 -4.26 -3.44 1.20
CA GLU A 134 -3.29 -2.83 0.32
C GLU A 134 -3.78 -2.86 -1.13
N GLU A 135 -3.53 -1.76 -1.85
CA GLU A 135 -3.67 -1.69 -3.30
C GLU A 135 -2.42 -0.98 -3.85
N ILE A 136 -1.35 -1.75 -4.08
CA ILE A 136 -0.09 -1.22 -4.61
C ILE A 136 0.22 -1.72 -6.02
N ASP A 137 0.78 -0.81 -6.83
CA ASP A 137 1.49 -1.17 -8.05
C ASP A 137 2.84 -1.82 -7.68
N SER A 138 2.94 -3.12 -7.92
CA SER A 138 4.17 -3.91 -7.69
C SER A 138 5.30 -3.42 -8.59
N GLY A 139 6.44 -3.08 -8.00
CA GLY A 139 7.66 -2.80 -8.74
C GLY A 139 8.72 -2.18 -7.85
N LEU A 140 9.58 -3.01 -7.24
CA LEU A 140 10.69 -2.51 -6.44
C LEU A 140 11.73 -1.80 -7.32
N SER A 141 11.62 -0.49 -7.43
CA SER A 141 12.61 0.38 -8.05
C SER A 141 13.04 1.49 -7.09
N LEU A 142 14.21 2.06 -7.28
CA LEU A 142 14.64 3.18 -6.46
C LEU A 142 13.82 4.43 -6.83
N PRO A 143 13.18 5.12 -5.87
CA PRO A 143 12.48 6.38 -6.17
C PRO A 143 13.43 7.38 -6.86
N PRO A 144 13.00 8.11 -7.89
CA PRO A 144 13.85 9.09 -8.57
C PRO A 144 14.07 10.32 -7.68
N THR A 145 15.18 11.03 -7.88
CA THR A 145 15.45 12.33 -7.22
C THR A 145 14.83 13.51 -7.96
N ASN A 146 14.53 13.34 -9.25
CA ASN A 146 13.97 14.39 -10.08
C ASN A 146 12.49 14.09 -10.32
N PHE A 147 11.64 14.75 -9.55
CA PHE A 147 10.19 14.64 -9.67
C PHE A 147 9.54 16.02 -9.55
N THR A 148 8.29 16.13 -10.01
CA THR A 148 7.46 17.31 -9.79
C THR A 148 6.34 16.92 -8.85
N ALA A 149 6.29 17.52 -7.65
CA ALA A 149 5.16 17.34 -6.74
C ALA A 149 3.91 18.02 -7.28
N LEU A 150 2.77 17.34 -7.18
CA LEU A 150 1.45 17.90 -7.46
C LEU A 150 0.69 18.09 -6.14
N PRO A 151 -0.04 19.20 -5.98
CA PRO A 151 -0.95 19.35 -4.85
C PRO A 151 -2.04 18.28 -4.89
N ILE A 152 -2.39 17.78 -3.71
CA ILE A 152 -3.52 16.87 -3.50
C ILE A 152 -4.60 17.63 -2.73
N GLU A 153 -5.82 17.57 -3.25
CA GLU A 153 -7.04 17.93 -2.53
C GLU A 153 -7.77 16.63 -2.15
N VAL A 154 -8.23 16.53 -0.90
CA VAL A 154 -8.98 15.35 -0.42
C VAL A 154 -10.40 15.80 -0.12
N LEU A 155 -11.37 15.12 -0.71
CA LEU A 155 -12.80 15.35 -0.52
C LEU A 155 -13.41 14.09 0.08
N ASP A 156 -14.13 14.22 1.18
CA ASP A 156 -14.88 13.12 1.77
C ASP A 156 -16.34 13.24 1.32
N GLU A 157 -16.76 12.32 0.46
CA GLU A 157 -18.11 12.23 -0.11
C GLU A 157 -18.85 10.98 0.38
N THR A 158 -18.30 10.29 1.39
CA THR A 158 -18.96 9.14 2.03
C THR A 158 -20.27 9.58 2.68
N THR A 159 -21.31 8.77 2.51
CA THR A 159 -22.61 8.93 3.17
C THR A 159 -22.75 8.01 4.37
N HIS A 160 -22.02 6.90 4.38
CA HIS A 160 -21.94 5.97 5.49
C HIS A 160 -20.94 6.43 6.55
N GLU A 161 -21.45 6.80 7.72
CA GLU A 161 -20.65 7.40 8.79
C GLU A 161 -19.98 6.38 9.72
N SER A 162 -20.35 5.09 9.64
CA SER A 162 -19.87 4.05 10.56
C SER A 162 -18.44 3.60 10.27
N VAL A 163 -17.90 3.82 9.07
CA VAL A 163 -16.52 3.53 8.70
C VAL A 163 -15.91 4.75 8.02
N ARG A 164 -14.80 5.27 8.54
CA ARG A 164 -14.16 6.49 8.04
C ARG A 164 -12.68 6.27 7.79
N LEU A 165 -12.23 6.58 6.58
CA LEU A 165 -10.80 6.53 6.27
C LEU A 165 -10.08 7.76 6.84
N ARG A 166 -9.04 7.52 7.63
CA ARG A 166 -8.09 8.52 8.10
C ARG A 166 -6.85 8.47 7.24
N LEU A 167 -6.66 9.52 6.44
CA LEU A 167 -5.48 9.68 5.61
C LEU A 167 -4.36 10.32 6.44
N ASN A 168 -3.29 9.55 6.67
CA ASN A 168 -2.12 10.01 7.43
C ASN A 168 -1.05 10.56 6.50
N THR A 169 -0.89 9.95 5.33
CA THR A 169 0.08 10.33 4.31
C THR A 169 -0.59 10.43 2.97
N SER A 170 -0.32 11.51 2.24
CA SER A 170 -0.76 11.69 0.85
C SER A 170 0.32 12.40 0.05
N SER A 171 0.68 11.86 -1.10
CA SER A 171 1.62 12.52 -1.99
C SER A 171 1.39 12.15 -3.45
N ALA A 172 1.55 13.13 -4.34
CA ALA A 172 1.41 12.94 -5.77
C ALA A 172 2.65 13.51 -6.47
N HIS A 173 3.26 12.71 -7.33
CA HIS A 173 4.51 13.06 -7.98
C HIS A 173 4.51 12.63 -9.44
N ILE A 174 4.91 13.54 -10.33
CA ILE A 174 5.31 13.19 -11.69
C ILE A 174 6.75 12.75 -11.65
N LEU A 175 6.95 11.47 -11.90
CA LEU A 175 8.25 10.83 -11.99
C LEU A 175 8.70 10.86 -13.46
N ARG A 176 9.95 11.25 -13.71
CA ARG A 176 10.56 11.11 -15.03
C ARG A 176 11.51 9.93 -15.00
N ASP A 177 11.12 8.85 -15.65
CA ASP A 177 12.08 7.85 -16.10
C ASP A 177 12.63 8.29 -17.47
N SER A 178 13.78 7.74 -17.83
CA SER A 178 14.54 8.02 -19.06
C SER A 178 13.73 8.08 -20.35
N TYR A 179 12.58 7.40 -20.42
CA TYR A 179 11.68 7.43 -21.59
C TYR A 179 10.22 7.72 -21.23
N ASP A 180 9.79 7.39 -20.02
CA ASP A 180 8.38 7.46 -19.61
C ASP A 180 8.19 8.49 -18.50
N LYS A 181 7.02 9.14 -18.47
CA LYS A 181 6.60 9.97 -17.35
C LYS A 181 5.43 9.29 -16.66
N VAL A 182 5.60 9.01 -15.38
CA VAL A 182 4.57 8.33 -14.60
C VAL A 182 4.06 9.31 -13.54
N LEU A 183 2.76 9.54 -13.50
CA LEU A 183 2.14 10.13 -12.32
C LEU A 183 2.00 9.02 -11.29
N ARG A 184 2.43 9.30 -10.06
CA ARG A 184 2.25 8.39 -8.93
C ARG A 184 1.54 9.08 -7.81
N VAL A 185 0.51 8.43 -7.25
CA VAL A 185 -0.26 8.90 -6.11
C VAL A 185 -0.14 7.85 -5.01
N HIS A 186 0.41 8.25 -3.88
CA HIS A 186 0.60 7.40 -2.70
C HIS A 186 -0.24 7.93 -1.54
N LEU A 187 -1.02 7.03 -0.95
CA LEU A 187 -1.97 7.28 0.13
C LEU A 187 -1.78 6.21 1.20
N GLU A 188 -1.67 6.60 2.47
CA GLU A 188 -1.58 5.67 3.60
C GLU A 188 -2.45 6.17 4.75
N GLY A 189 -3.10 5.24 5.46
CA GLY A 189 -4.01 5.59 6.52
C GLY A 189 -4.44 4.45 7.44
N SER A 190 -5.46 4.74 8.23
CA SER A 190 -6.24 3.75 8.98
C SER A 190 -7.73 3.91 8.70
N ALA A 191 -8.55 2.93 9.05
CA ALA A 191 -10.01 3.09 9.03
C ALA A 191 -10.52 3.12 10.48
N GLU A 192 -11.18 4.22 10.85
CA GLU A 192 -11.94 4.30 12.09
C GLU A 192 -13.31 3.69 11.86
N PHE A 193 -13.84 2.97 12.84
CA PHE A 193 -15.20 2.46 12.77
C PHE A 193 -15.96 2.68 14.07
N GLY A 194 -17.27 2.82 13.93
CA GLY A 194 -18.21 3.08 15.01
C GLY A 194 -18.57 1.84 15.82
N THR A 195 -19.67 1.96 16.55
CA THR A 195 -20.27 0.85 17.31
C THR A 195 -20.92 -0.18 16.38
N ALA A 196 -21.18 -1.38 16.90
CA ALA A 196 -21.88 -2.42 16.16
C ALA A 196 -23.27 -1.96 15.65
N GLN A 197 -23.97 -1.12 16.42
CA GLN A 197 -25.25 -0.55 16.01
C GLN A 197 -25.11 0.45 14.85
N GLN A 198 -24.03 1.24 14.82
CA GLN A 198 -23.77 2.15 13.70
C GLN A 198 -23.41 1.36 12.43
N LEU A 199 -22.58 0.32 12.57
CA LEU A 199 -22.24 -0.59 11.48
C LEU A 199 -23.48 -1.33 10.95
N LEU A 200 -24.38 -1.76 11.84
CA LEU A 200 -25.65 -2.38 11.45
C LEU A 200 -26.54 -1.40 10.68
N ALA A 201 -26.63 -0.14 11.13
CA ALA A 201 -27.43 0.86 10.44
C ALA A 201 -26.95 1.09 9.00
N ASP A 202 -25.64 1.20 8.79
CA ASP A 202 -25.07 1.32 7.45
C ASP A 202 -25.24 0.04 6.63
N HIS A 203 -25.08 -1.14 7.25
CA HIS A 203 -25.33 -2.43 6.61
C HIS A 203 -26.76 -2.59 6.09
N LEU A 204 -27.75 -2.15 6.87
CA LEU A 204 -29.16 -2.17 6.47
C LEU A 204 -29.49 -1.10 5.43
N ALA A 205 -28.83 0.06 5.49
CA ALA A 205 -29.04 1.15 4.54
C ALA A 205 -28.45 0.86 3.15
N ALA A 206 -27.39 0.05 3.07
CA ALA A 206 -26.74 -0.32 1.81
C ALA A 206 -27.64 -1.15 0.87
N GLU A 207 -28.68 -1.82 1.40
CA GLU A 207 -29.57 -2.68 0.62
C GLU A 207 -31.05 -2.37 0.90
N ASP A 208 -31.74 -1.82 -0.09
CA ASP A 208 -33.13 -1.34 0.00
C ASP A 208 -34.18 -2.42 0.34
N TRP A 209 -33.83 -3.69 0.15
CA TRP A 209 -34.68 -4.84 0.41
C TRP A 209 -34.57 -5.40 1.84
N ARG A 210 -33.63 -4.91 2.66
CA ARG A 210 -33.44 -5.38 4.04
C ARG A 210 -34.47 -4.81 5.00
N ASP A 211 -34.74 -5.60 6.04
CA ASP A 211 -35.58 -5.16 7.16
C ASP A 211 -34.86 -4.09 7.97
N GLN A 212 -35.32 -2.85 7.88
CA GLN A 212 -34.71 -1.69 8.54
C GLN A 212 -34.88 -1.72 10.07
N ASP A 213 -35.76 -2.59 10.59
CA ASP A 213 -35.97 -2.80 12.02
C ASP A 213 -35.16 -3.99 12.57
N ALA A 214 -34.34 -4.65 11.73
CA ALA A 214 -33.52 -5.79 12.14
C ALA A 214 -32.54 -5.42 13.25
N THR A 215 -32.36 -6.33 14.21
CA THR A 215 -31.46 -6.15 15.35
C THR A 215 -30.12 -6.84 15.13
N LEU A 216 -29.15 -6.57 16.01
CA LEU A 216 -27.87 -7.28 15.98
C LEU A 216 -28.04 -8.80 16.14
N ASP A 217 -29.04 -9.25 16.88
CA ASP A 217 -29.30 -10.68 17.07
C ASP A 217 -29.87 -11.33 15.80
N ASP A 218 -30.49 -10.54 14.92
CA ASP A 218 -31.08 -11.02 13.66
C ASP A 218 -30.04 -11.11 12.53
N GLU A 219 -29.11 -10.15 12.48
CA GLU A 219 -28.18 -9.98 11.34
C GLU A 219 -26.75 -10.48 11.61
N CYS A 220 -26.34 -10.67 12.87
CA CYS A 220 -25.00 -11.20 13.14
C CYS A 220 -24.84 -12.66 12.67
N PRO A 221 -23.68 -13.04 12.10
CA PRO A 221 -22.54 -12.18 11.76
C PRO A 221 -22.73 -11.45 10.42
N PHE A 222 -22.21 -10.23 10.33
CA PHE A 222 -22.21 -9.44 9.09
C PHE A 222 -20.91 -8.65 8.92
N GLU A 223 -20.70 -8.06 7.75
CA GLU A 223 -19.52 -7.26 7.43
C GLU A 223 -19.95 -5.95 6.75
N VAL A 224 -19.20 -4.87 7.03
CA VAL A 224 -19.36 -3.56 6.37
C VAL A 224 -18.08 -3.26 5.60
N ALA A 225 -18.19 -2.97 4.31
CA ALA A 225 -17.04 -2.66 3.47
C ALA A 225 -16.34 -1.37 3.90
N LEU A 226 -15.02 -1.29 3.71
CA LEU A 226 -14.30 -0.03 3.83
C LEU A 226 -14.66 0.90 2.66
N PRO A 227 -14.72 2.22 2.89
CA PRO A 227 -14.88 3.19 1.80
C PRO A 227 -13.82 3.03 0.70
N GLY A 228 -14.21 3.44 -0.48
CA GLY A 228 -13.40 3.51 -1.68
C GLY A 228 -12.63 4.81 -1.85
N LEU A 229 -11.72 4.82 -2.83
CA LEU A 229 -11.06 6.05 -3.28
C LEU A 229 -11.26 6.23 -4.78
N VAL A 230 -11.59 7.45 -5.20
CA VAL A 230 -11.52 7.88 -6.60
C VAL A 230 -10.42 8.92 -6.74
N VAL A 231 -9.44 8.63 -7.60
CA VAL A 231 -8.33 9.53 -7.91
C VAL A 231 -8.62 10.23 -9.23
N GLU A 232 -8.80 11.54 -9.17
CA GLU A 232 -9.00 12.41 -10.34
C GLU A 232 -7.76 13.25 -10.59
N VAL A 233 -7.34 13.32 -11.85
CA VAL A 233 -6.19 14.13 -12.27
C VAL A 233 -6.68 15.27 -13.15
N LEU A 234 -6.31 16.49 -12.79
CA LEU A 234 -6.84 17.71 -13.41
C LEU A 234 -5.71 18.58 -13.99
N ASP A 235 -6.01 19.27 -15.08
CA ASP A 235 -5.14 20.31 -15.64
C ASP A 235 -5.38 21.69 -15.00
N GLU A 236 -4.71 22.72 -15.51
CA GLU A 236 -4.84 24.11 -15.02
C GLU A 236 -6.25 24.70 -15.20
N ALA A 237 -6.98 24.29 -16.24
CA ALA A 237 -8.35 24.74 -16.50
C ALA A 237 -9.39 23.97 -15.67
N GLY A 238 -8.97 22.93 -14.95
CA GLY A 238 -9.84 22.02 -14.22
C GLY A 238 -10.47 20.95 -15.11
N PHE A 239 -9.93 20.70 -16.29
CA PHE A 239 -10.35 19.59 -17.14
C PHE A 239 -9.87 18.26 -16.55
N LEU A 240 -10.76 17.27 -16.50
CA LEU A 240 -10.48 15.92 -16.05
C LEU A 240 -9.65 15.16 -17.09
N LEU A 241 -8.38 14.95 -16.77
CA LEU A 241 -7.44 14.20 -17.61
C LEU A 241 -7.61 12.70 -17.43
N GLN A 242 -7.82 12.25 -16.18
CA GLN A 242 -7.92 10.84 -15.82
C GLN A 242 -8.75 10.67 -14.54
N LYS A 243 -9.50 9.57 -14.46
CA LYS A 243 -10.22 9.09 -13.27
C LYS A 243 -9.85 7.63 -13.03
N ARG A 244 -9.45 7.28 -11.81
CA ARG A 244 -9.16 5.90 -11.40
C ARG A 244 -9.89 5.57 -10.11
N GLU A 245 -10.65 4.49 -10.13
CA GLU A 245 -11.25 3.89 -8.94
C GLU A 245 -10.23 2.96 -8.28
N VAL A 246 -10.13 3.05 -6.95
CA VAL A 246 -9.21 2.29 -6.12
C VAL A 246 -10.03 1.64 -5.03
N SER A 247 -10.28 0.35 -5.20
CA SER A 247 -10.96 -0.50 -4.23
C SER A 247 -9.95 -1.01 -3.21
N LEU A 248 -10.16 -0.70 -1.94
CA LEU A 248 -9.33 -1.27 -0.86
C LEU A 248 -9.71 -2.74 -0.59
N TYR A 249 -10.93 -3.18 -0.91
CA TYR A 249 -11.42 -4.56 -0.64
C TYR A 249 -11.41 -4.98 0.84
N GLY A 250 -11.27 -4.02 1.74
CA GLY A 250 -11.31 -4.26 3.19
C GLY A 250 -12.74 -4.28 3.73
N HIS A 251 -12.96 -4.97 4.85
CA HIS A 251 -14.25 -5.05 5.53
C HIS A 251 -14.07 -5.02 7.05
N ILE A 252 -15.01 -4.41 7.77
CA ILE A 252 -15.13 -4.48 9.23
C ILE A 252 -16.12 -5.59 9.58
N ALA A 253 -15.61 -6.69 10.16
CA ALA A 253 -16.44 -7.83 10.54
C ALA A 253 -17.08 -7.65 11.91
N VAL A 254 -18.40 -7.83 11.99
CA VAL A 254 -19.19 -7.86 13.23
C VAL A 254 -19.55 -9.31 13.53
N GLN A 255 -18.98 -9.85 14.60
CA GLN A 255 -19.18 -11.24 15.02
C GLN A 255 -20.44 -11.38 15.90
N ASP A 256 -20.86 -12.62 16.14
CA ASP A 256 -21.96 -12.98 17.04
C ASP A 256 -21.95 -12.17 18.34
N GLY A 257 -23.11 -11.63 18.70
CA GLY A 257 -23.26 -10.76 19.87
C GLY A 257 -22.72 -9.34 19.67
N GLY A 258 -22.52 -8.90 18.42
CA GLY A 258 -22.07 -7.54 18.09
C GLY A 258 -20.60 -7.29 18.42
N LYS A 259 -19.77 -8.34 18.48
CA LYS A 259 -18.35 -8.20 18.84
C LYS A 259 -17.56 -7.63 17.66
N LEU A 260 -16.87 -6.52 17.91
CA LEU A 260 -16.03 -5.82 16.95
C LEU A 260 -14.55 -6.25 17.00
N PRO A 261 -13.76 -5.97 15.95
CA PRO A 261 -12.32 -6.13 15.96
C PRO A 261 -11.65 -5.30 17.06
N GLY A 262 -10.54 -5.80 17.59
CA GLY A 262 -9.83 -5.17 18.71
C GLY A 262 -9.03 -3.92 18.35
N ARG A 263 -8.90 -3.61 17.05
CA ARG A 263 -8.11 -2.49 16.53
C ARG A 263 -8.67 -1.95 15.21
N GLN A 264 -8.15 -0.81 14.80
CA GLN A 264 -8.42 -0.23 13.48
C GLN A 264 -7.51 -0.88 12.42
N PRO A 265 -8.03 -1.18 11.21
CA PRO A 265 -7.19 -1.63 10.12
C PRO A 265 -6.33 -0.48 9.59
N ARG A 266 -5.13 -0.82 9.14
CA ARG A 266 -4.24 0.05 8.38
C ARG A 266 -4.32 -0.28 6.90
N TRP A 267 -4.26 0.75 6.08
CA TRP A 267 -4.35 0.61 4.64
C TRP A 267 -3.30 1.44 3.91
N ILE A 268 -2.96 0.98 2.71
CA ILE A 268 -2.08 1.67 1.77
C ILE A 268 -2.67 1.56 0.36
N ALA A 269 -2.63 2.66 -0.38
CA ALA A 269 -2.89 2.70 -1.81
C ALA A 269 -1.74 3.41 -2.52
N ASP A 270 -1.26 2.83 -3.60
CA ASP A 270 -0.11 3.32 -4.34
C ASP A 270 -0.30 3.04 -5.82
N VAL A 271 -0.80 4.05 -6.52
CA VAL A 271 -1.23 3.94 -7.91
C VAL A 271 -0.35 4.79 -8.81
N GLY A 272 -0.03 4.25 -9.98
CA GLY A 272 0.74 4.88 -11.02
C GLY A 272 0.02 4.84 -12.36
N ASP A 273 0.07 5.95 -13.09
CA ASP A 273 -0.49 6.08 -14.44
C ASP A 273 0.57 6.67 -15.39
N ASP A 274 0.56 6.19 -16.63
CA ASP A 274 1.40 6.73 -17.70
C ASP A 274 0.82 8.06 -18.20
N LEU A 275 1.65 9.10 -18.21
CA LEU A 275 1.25 10.45 -18.62
C LEU A 275 1.11 10.60 -20.13
N ASP A 276 1.70 9.70 -20.92
CA ASP A 276 1.56 9.74 -22.38
C ASP A 276 0.13 9.43 -22.83
N GLU A 277 -0.69 8.84 -21.95
CA GLU A 277 -2.12 8.59 -22.19
C GLU A 277 -3.01 9.82 -21.96
N TYR A 278 -2.47 10.88 -21.33
CA TYR A 278 -3.29 12.02 -20.91
C TYR A 278 -3.47 13.04 -22.05
N ALA A 279 -4.67 13.60 -22.16
CA ALA A 279 -5.01 14.63 -23.14
C ALA A 279 -4.39 16.03 -22.83
N GLY A 280 -3.61 16.16 -21.76
CA GLY A 280 -3.09 17.42 -21.25
C GLY A 280 -2.03 17.23 -20.16
N GLN A 281 -1.55 18.32 -19.57
CA GLN A 281 -0.55 18.27 -18.50
C GLN A 281 -1.24 18.31 -17.13
N PRO A 282 -0.95 17.36 -16.23
CA PRO A 282 -1.54 17.36 -14.90
C PRO A 282 -0.94 18.48 -14.04
N VAL A 283 -1.80 19.13 -13.27
CA VAL A 283 -1.43 20.24 -12.36
C VAL A 283 -1.88 19.97 -10.93
N ARG A 284 -2.90 19.14 -10.73
CA ARG A 284 -3.36 18.74 -9.39
C ARG A 284 -4.02 17.36 -9.41
N VAL A 285 -4.10 16.76 -8.24
CA VAL A 285 -4.83 15.51 -7.99
C VAL A 285 -5.94 15.78 -6.97
N VAL A 286 -7.13 15.24 -7.21
CA VAL A 286 -8.23 15.21 -6.24
C VAL A 286 -8.46 13.76 -5.85
N VAL A 287 -8.47 13.48 -4.55
CA VAL A 287 -8.80 12.17 -4.00
C VAL A 287 -10.16 12.28 -3.34
N ARG A 288 -11.15 11.56 -3.86
CA ARG A 288 -12.50 11.49 -3.30
C ARG A 288 -12.64 10.20 -2.51
N LEU A 289 -13.03 10.31 -1.24
CA LEU A 289 -13.48 9.17 -0.45
C LEU A 289 -14.95 8.95 -0.76
N VAL A 290 -15.33 7.74 -1.14
CA VAL A 290 -16.71 7.39 -1.55
C VAL A 290 -17.14 6.11 -0.86
N ASP A 291 -18.44 5.88 -0.74
CA ASP A 291 -18.96 4.63 -0.21
C ASP A 291 -18.57 3.45 -1.12
N ALA A 292 -18.52 2.23 -0.59
CA ALA A 292 -17.96 1.09 -1.31
C ALA A 292 -18.81 0.66 -2.52
N GLU A 293 -20.11 0.88 -2.44
CA GLU A 293 -21.11 0.61 -3.47
C GLU A 293 -21.11 1.63 -4.63
N ASP A 294 -20.46 2.77 -4.44
CA ASP A 294 -20.30 3.83 -5.45
C ASP A 294 -19.03 3.66 -6.31
N LEU A 295 -18.22 2.63 -6.04
CA LEU A 295 -17.02 2.25 -6.80
C LEU A 295 -17.29 1.31 -7.99
#